data_AF-A0A9D5WE50-F1
#
_entry.id   AF-A0A9D5WE50-F1
#
_cell.length_a   1.000
_cell.length_b   1.000
_cell.length_c   1.000
_cell.angle_alpha   90.00
_cell.angle_beta   90.00
_cell.angle_gamma   90.00
#
_symmetry.space_group_name_H-M   'P 1'
#
loop_
_entity.id
_entity.type
_entity.pdbx_description
1 polymer ?
#
loop_
_entity_poly.entity_id
_entity_poly.type
_entity_poly.pdbx_seq_one_letter_code
_entity_poly.pdbx_strand_id
1 'polypeptide(L)'
;MTMPPNISESTPSLSQLKVAIGGIQKLSLVDYPGHVAAALFLSGCNMRCGYCHNPELVLPERLAPSIPVEEAMIFLKSRIGRLDGVVISGGEPTVNEDLPVLCRMIKSLGFDVKLDTNGT
;
A
#
# COMPACT_ATOMS: atom_id res chain seq x y z
N MET A 1 -31.98 -16.60 -7.77
CA MET A 1 -31.22 -16.18 -6.57
C MET A 1 -29.89 -16.89 -6.60
N THR A 2 -28.92 -16.36 -7.33
CA THR A 2 -27.58 -16.95 -7.40
C THR A 2 -26.86 -16.61 -6.09
N MET A 3 -26.51 -17.65 -5.33
CA MET A 3 -25.65 -17.51 -4.16
C MET A 3 -24.34 -16.82 -4.55
N PRO A 4 -23.80 -15.91 -3.72
CA PRO A 4 -22.46 -15.39 -3.96
C PRO A 4 -21.44 -16.54 -3.87
N PRO A 5 -20.37 -16.50 -4.67
CA PRO A 5 -19.35 -17.53 -4.65
C PRO A 5 -18.66 -17.56 -3.27
N ASN A 6 -18.44 -18.78 -2.80
CA ASN A 6 -17.79 -19.12 -1.53
C ASN A 6 -16.30 -18.71 -1.59
N ILE A 7 -15.94 -17.57 -0.99
CA ILE A 7 -14.54 -17.12 -0.89
C ILE A 7 -13.94 -17.77 0.36
N SER A 8 -13.57 -19.04 0.25
CA SER A 8 -12.74 -19.75 1.23
C SER A 8 -11.25 -19.68 0.84
N GLU A 9 -10.77 -18.51 0.42
CA GLU A 9 -9.33 -18.26 0.31
C GLU A 9 -8.85 -17.61 1.60
N SER A 10 -8.08 -18.37 2.38
CA SER A 10 -7.42 -17.95 3.61
C SER A 10 -6.66 -16.65 3.38
N THR A 11 -7.17 -15.52 3.88
CA THR A 11 -6.40 -14.29 3.93
C THR A 11 -5.19 -14.56 4.83
N PRO A 12 -3.95 -14.45 4.34
CA PRO A 12 -2.77 -14.71 5.16
C PRO A 12 -2.77 -13.76 6.37
N SER A 13 -2.22 -14.24 7.48
CA SER A 13 -2.09 -13.41 8.68
C SER A 13 -1.14 -12.24 8.41
N LEU A 14 -1.35 -11.11 9.09
CA LEU A 14 -0.55 -9.89 8.93
C LEU A 14 0.96 -10.16 9.01
N SER A 15 1.36 -11.07 9.90
CA SER A 15 2.75 -11.43 10.17
C SER A 15 3.43 -12.24 9.06
N GLN A 16 2.70 -12.59 7.99
CA GLN A 16 3.21 -13.35 6.85
C GLN A 16 3.37 -12.50 5.59
N LEU A 17 2.88 -11.25 5.57
CA LEU A 17 3.11 -10.36 4.44
C LEU A 17 4.59 -9.93 4.41
N LYS A 18 5.21 -10.11 3.26
CA LYS A 18 6.60 -9.72 3.00
C LYS A 18 6.73 -8.31 2.42
N VAL A 19 5.62 -7.59 2.27
CA VAL A 19 5.64 -6.23 1.74
C VAL A 19 6.40 -5.31 2.69
N ALA A 20 7.36 -4.56 2.15
CA ALA A 20 8.12 -3.58 2.91
C ALA A 20 7.50 -2.19 2.73
N ILE A 21 6.94 -1.61 3.79
CA ILE A 21 6.37 -0.26 3.77
C ILE A 21 7.48 0.71 4.18
N GLY A 22 8.01 1.49 3.23
CA GLY A 22 9.06 2.47 3.50
C GLY A 22 8.54 3.82 3.99
N GLY A 23 7.23 4.08 3.90
CA GLY A 23 6.65 5.32 4.41
C GLY A 23 5.13 5.35 4.39
N ILE A 24 4.56 6.23 5.23
CA ILE A 24 3.12 6.50 5.30
C ILE A 24 2.91 8.02 5.27
N GLN A 25 2.32 8.53 4.19
CA GLN A 25 1.73 9.86 4.16
C GLN A 25 0.33 9.77 4.77
N LYS A 26 0.20 10.24 6.01
CA LYS A 26 -1.03 10.05 6.82
C LYS A 26 -2.28 10.75 6.25
N LEU A 27 -2.08 11.76 5.40
CA LEU A 27 -3.13 12.52 4.76
C LEU A 27 -2.62 13.12 3.46
N SER A 28 -3.37 12.96 2.38
CA SER A 28 -3.19 13.57 1.07
C SER A 28 -4.54 13.91 0.49
N LEU A 29 -4.61 15.07 -0.17
CA LEU A 29 -5.79 15.55 -0.89
C LEU A 29 -5.56 15.61 -2.40
N VAL A 30 -4.35 15.26 -2.85
CA VAL A 30 -3.92 15.42 -4.24
C VAL A 30 -3.64 14.08 -4.92
N ASP A 31 -3.18 13.09 -4.15
CA ASP A 31 -2.77 11.80 -4.71
C ASP A 31 -3.97 10.92 -5.09
N TYR A 32 -5.15 11.18 -4.55
CA TYR A 32 -6.39 10.54 -4.96
C TYR A 32 -7.46 11.61 -5.21
N PRO A 33 -7.61 12.09 -6.46
CA PRO A 33 -8.56 13.15 -6.79
C PRO A 33 -9.99 12.83 -6.30
N GLY A 34 -10.59 13.79 -5.59
CA GLY A 34 -11.93 13.65 -5.03
C GLY A 34 -12.01 12.88 -3.70
N HIS A 35 -10.88 12.44 -3.13
CA HIS A 35 -10.83 11.63 -1.92
C HIS A 35 -9.87 12.24 -0.89
N VAL A 36 -10.24 12.17 0.39
CA VAL A 36 -9.34 12.38 1.52
C VAL A 36 -8.61 11.07 1.75
N ALA A 37 -7.35 10.96 1.31
CA ALA A 37 -6.63 9.69 1.29
C ALA A 37 -5.39 9.68 2.18
N ALA A 38 -4.90 8.50 2.52
CA ALA A 38 -3.50 8.31 2.92
C ALA A 38 -2.70 7.72 1.74
N ALA A 39 -1.38 7.86 1.75
CA ALA A 39 -0.52 7.13 0.82
C ALA A 39 0.43 6.19 1.57
N LEU A 40 0.51 4.94 1.13
CA LEU A 40 1.50 3.95 1.56
C LEU A 40 2.58 3.85 0.48
N PHE A 41 3.82 4.09 0.87
CA PHE A 41 4.97 3.96 -0.03
C PHE A 41 5.66 2.62 0.23
N LEU A 42 5.67 1.74 -0.77
CA LEU A 42 6.34 0.46 -0.72
C LEU A 42 7.80 0.57 -1.15
N SER A 43 8.67 -0.15 -0.47
CA SER A 43 10.09 -0.26 -0.82
C SER A 43 10.30 -1.30 -1.93
N GLY A 44 11.37 -1.11 -2.69
CA GLY A 44 11.69 -1.89 -3.88
C GLY A 44 11.19 -1.21 -5.16
N CYS A 45 12.04 -1.15 -6.17
CA CYS A 45 11.70 -0.69 -7.52
C CYS A 45 12.58 -1.41 -8.55
N ASN A 46 12.02 -1.74 -9.69
CA ASN A 46 12.76 -2.31 -10.83
C ASN A 46 13.47 -1.25 -11.69
N MET A 47 13.23 0.04 -11.45
CA MET A 47 13.89 1.16 -12.13
C MET A 47 14.94 1.85 -11.25
N ARG A 48 15.84 2.62 -11.88
CA ARG A 48 16.85 3.48 -11.22
C ARG A 48 16.85 4.87 -11.86
N CYS A 49 15.70 5.54 -11.82
CA CYS A 49 15.52 6.85 -12.44
C CYS A 49 16.52 7.88 -11.86
N GLY A 50 17.22 8.62 -12.72
CA GLY A 50 18.14 9.67 -12.29
C GLY A 50 17.47 10.84 -11.55
N TYR A 51 16.15 10.95 -11.65
CA TYR A 51 15.30 11.93 -10.97
C TYR A 51 14.40 11.30 -9.89
N CYS A 52 14.77 10.13 -9.35
CA CYS A 52 13.98 9.47 -8.32
C CYS A 52 13.79 10.40 -7.10
N HIS A 53 12.54 10.68 -6.75
CA HIS A 53 12.20 11.52 -5.60
C HIS A 53 12.35 10.80 -4.26
N ASN A 54 12.21 9.46 -4.26
CA ASN A 54 12.25 8.61 -3.06
C ASN A 54 13.36 7.54 -3.17
N PRO A 55 14.63 7.93 -3.36
CA PRO A 55 15.75 6.99 -3.50
C PRO A 55 15.93 6.07 -2.28
N GLU A 56 15.49 6.49 -1.10
CA GLU A 56 15.45 5.71 0.14
C GLU A 56 14.51 4.50 0.10
N LEU A 57 13.64 4.40 -0.90
CA LEU A 57 12.81 3.22 -1.14
C LEU A 57 13.49 2.21 -2.08
N VAL A 58 14.59 2.59 -2.74
CA VAL A 58 15.10 1.87 -3.93
C VAL A 58 16.58 1.51 -3.84
N LEU A 59 17.42 2.42 -3.34
CA LEU A 59 18.87 2.27 -3.32
C LEU A 59 19.30 1.53 -2.05
N PRO A 60 19.96 0.35 -2.14
CA PRO A 60 20.36 -0.44 -0.98
C PRO A 60 21.12 0.34 0.09
N GLU A 61 21.99 1.25 -0.32
CA GLU A 61 22.81 2.10 0.55
C GLU A 61 22.03 3.23 1.24
N ARG A 62 20.76 3.46 0.85
CA ARG A 62 19.87 4.48 1.42
C ARG A 62 18.57 3.91 1.98
N LEU A 63 18.40 2.59 1.98
CA LEU A 63 17.14 1.96 2.36
C LEU A 63 16.73 2.36 3.77
N ALA A 64 15.56 2.99 3.87
CA ALA A 64 14.95 3.29 5.16
C ALA A 64 14.42 2.00 5.82
N PRO A 65 14.38 1.92 7.16
CA PRO A 65 13.73 0.82 7.86
C PRO A 65 12.26 0.70 7.45
N SER A 66 11.79 -0.53 7.25
CA SER A 66 10.39 -0.77 6.92
C SER A 66 9.49 -0.64 8.14
N ILE A 67 8.33 -0.01 7.94
CA ILE A 67 7.22 0.02 8.89
C ILE A 67 6.51 -1.34 8.83
N PRO A 68 6.26 -2.01 9.97
CA PRO A 68 5.49 -3.25 10.01
C PRO A 68 4.09 -3.07 9.41
N VAL A 69 3.61 -4.09 8.69
CA VAL A 69 2.27 -4.07 8.08
C VAL A 69 1.20 -3.89 9.16
N GLU A 70 1.39 -4.50 10.33
CA GLU A 70 0.51 -4.36 11.49
C GLU A 70 0.35 -2.90 11.91
N GLU A 71 1.44 -2.13 11.94
CA GLU A 71 1.41 -0.71 12.31
C GLU A 71 0.66 0.12 11.28
N ALA A 72 0.90 -0.14 9.98
CA ALA A 72 0.15 0.50 8.91
C ALA A 72 -1.36 0.20 9.02
N MET A 73 -1.71 -1.05 9.34
CA MET A 73 -3.10 -1.47 9.49
C MET A 73 -3.76 -0.92 10.76
N ILE A 74 -3.03 -0.77 11.87
CA ILE A 74 -3.49 -0.05 13.07
C ILE A 74 -3.79 1.41 12.72
N PHE A 75 -2.88 2.06 11.99
CA PHE A 75 -3.11 3.41 11.50
C PHE A 75 -4.37 3.50 10.65
N LEU A 76 -4.53 2.65 9.62
CA LEU A 76 -5.71 2.68 8.76
C LEU A 76 -7.00 2.43 9.52
N LYS A 77 -7.03 1.47 10.46
CA LYS A 77 -8.19 1.24 11.33
C LYS A 77 -8.57 2.48 12.14
N SER A 78 -7.59 3.25 12.63
CA SER A 78 -7.85 4.51 13.35
C SER A 78 -8.46 5.62 12.47
N ARG A 79 -8.55 5.41 11.16
CA ARG A 79 -9.00 6.39 10.17
C ARG A 79 -10.31 6.03 9.49
N ILE A 80 -10.96 4.94 9.89
CA ILE A 80 -12.28 4.56 9.39
C ILE A 80 -13.26 5.72 9.65
N GLY A 81 -13.99 6.15 8.62
CA GLY A 81 -14.89 7.30 8.66
C GLY A 81 -14.22 8.67 8.58
N ARG A 82 -12.89 8.72 8.39
CA ARG A 82 -12.12 9.98 8.26
C ARG A 82 -11.31 10.07 6.97
N LEU A 83 -10.88 8.93 6.44
CA LEU A 83 -10.28 8.82 5.11
C LEU A 83 -11.25 8.05 4.21
N ASP A 84 -11.28 8.44 2.95
CA ASP A 84 -12.08 7.79 1.92
C ASP A 84 -11.29 6.67 1.23
N GLY A 85 -9.98 6.85 1.09
CA GLY A 85 -9.15 5.90 0.35
C GLY A 85 -7.68 5.84 0.77
N VAL A 86 -6.97 4.89 0.16
CA VAL A 86 -5.53 4.70 0.32
C VAL A 86 -4.89 4.59 -1.06
N VAL A 87 -3.87 5.41 -1.28
CA VAL A 87 -2.99 5.31 -2.44
C VAL A 87 -1.84 4.37 -2.09
N ILE A 88 -1.57 3.39 -2.92
CA ILE A 88 -0.39 2.54 -2.83
C ILE A 88 0.57 2.98 -3.93
N SER A 89 1.75 3.45 -3.52
CA SER A 89 2.80 4.00 -4.38
C SER A 89 4.16 3.57 -3.81
N GLY A 90 5.24 4.28 -4.15
CA GLY A 90 6.57 4.08 -3.56
C GLY A 90 7.65 3.94 -4.62
N GLY A 91 8.50 2.92 -4.47
CA GLY A 91 9.42 2.53 -5.53
C GLY A 91 8.65 2.06 -6.76
N GLU A 92 8.36 0.76 -6.84
CA GLU A 92 7.39 0.20 -7.77
C GLU A 92 6.54 -0.82 -7.02
N PRO A 93 5.28 -0.50 -6.65
CA PRO A 93 4.46 -1.39 -5.84
C PRO A 93 4.30 -2.80 -6.41
N THR A 94 4.21 -2.92 -7.73
CA THR A 94 3.89 -4.20 -8.40
C THR A 94 5.02 -5.22 -8.35
N VAL A 95 6.24 -4.84 -7.95
CA VAL A 95 7.33 -5.82 -7.68
C VAL A 95 7.08 -6.64 -6.41
N ASN A 96 6.11 -6.24 -5.57
CA ASN A 96 5.76 -6.94 -4.34
C ASN A 96 4.65 -7.96 -4.61
N GLU A 97 4.96 -9.26 -4.49
CA GLU A 97 4.00 -10.36 -4.73
C GLU A 97 2.76 -10.29 -3.82
N ASP A 98 2.91 -9.76 -2.61
CA ASP A 98 1.82 -9.63 -1.63
C ASP A 98 0.94 -8.37 -1.85
N LEU A 99 1.20 -7.55 -2.87
CA LEU A 99 0.41 -6.35 -3.16
C LEU A 99 -1.11 -6.65 -3.28
N PRO A 100 -1.57 -7.70 -3.99
CA PRO A 100 -2.99 -8.01 -4.07
C PRO A 100 -3.63 -8.34 -2.72
N VAL A 101 -2.87 -8.97 -1.82
CA VAL A 101 -3.31 -9.27 -0.46
C VAL A 101 -3.48 -7.97 0.32
N LEU A 102 -2.47 -7.09 0.30
CA LEU A 102 -2.53 -5.78 0.95
C LEU A 102 -3.74 -4.97 0.47
N CYS A 103 -3.98 -4.92 -0.85
CA CYS A 103 -5.14 -4.26 -1.45
C CYS A 103 -6.47 -4.81 -0.91
N ARG A 104 -6.62 -6.14 -0.82
CA ARG A 104 -7.84 -6.77 -0.28
C ARG A 104 -8.05 -6.42 1.20
N MET A 105 -6.97 -6.37 1.98
CA MET A 105 -7.03 -6.02 3.40
C MET A 105 -7.40 -4.56 3.63
N ILE A 106 -6.91 -3.64 2.78
CA ILE A 106 -7.29 -2.23 2.85
C ILE A 106 -8.76 -2.06 2.46
N LYS A 107 -9.18 -2.71 1.37
CA LYS A 107 -10.59 -2.69 0.92
C LYS A 107 -11.55 -3.26 1.95
N SER A 108 -11.15 -4.29 2.71
CA SER A 108 -12.02 -4.88 3.74
C SER A 108 -12.26 -3.96 4.94
N LEU A 109 -11.46 -2.89 5.11
CA LEU A 109 -11.72 -1.82 6.07
C LEU A 109 -12.70 -0.74 5.55
N GLY A 110 -13.14 -0.85 4.29
CA GLY A 110 -14.06 0.10 3.65
C GLY A 110 -13.39 1.27 2.93
N PHE A 111 -12.07 1.24 2.76
CA PHE A 111 -11.36 2.25 1.97
C PHE A 111 -11.34 1.91 0.48
N ASP A 112 -11.44 2.93 -0.36
CA ASP A 112 -11.06 2.79 -1.77
C ASP A 112 -9.54 2.66 -1.91
N VAL A 113 -9.09 1.99 -2.98
CA VAL A 113 -7.66 1.77 -3.24
C VAL A 113 -7.30 2.31 -4.61
N LYS A 114 -6.32 3.21 -4.65
CA LYS A 114 -5.65 3.69 -5.86
C LYS A 114 -4.24 3.11 -5.92
N LEU A 115 -3.82 2.66 -7.08
CA LEU A 115 -2.47 2.13 -7.32
C LEU A 115 -1.71 3.09 -8.24
N ASP A 116 -0.53 3.53 -7.80
CA ASP A 116 0.41 4.29 -8.62
C ASP A 116 1.61 3.40 -8.97
N THR A 117 1.80 3.17 -10.27
CA THR A 117 2.80 2.25 -10.82
C THR A 117 3.49 2.88 -12.03
N ASN A 118 4.71 2.46 -12.30
CA ASN A 118 5.47 2.78 -13.51
C ASN A 118 5.01 1.94 -14.73
N GLY A 119 4.19 0.91 -14.53
CA GLY A 119 3.52 0.15 -15.61
C GLY A 119 4.40 -0.83 -16.39
N THR A 120 5.51 -1.30 -15.81
CA THR A 120 6.42 -2.28 -16.43
C THR A 120 6.18 -3.73 -16.03
#